data_AF-A0A286HLQ2-F1
#
_entry.id   AF-A0A286HLQ2-F1
#
_cell.length_a   1.000
_cell.length_b   1.000
_cell.length_c   1.000
_cell.angle_alpha   90.00
_cell.angle_beta   90.00
_cell.angle_gamma   90.00
#
_symmetry.space_group_name_H-M   'P 1'
#
loop_
_entity.id
_entity.type
_entity.pdbx_description
1 polymer ?
#
loop_
_entity_poly.entity_id
_entity_poly.type
_entity_poly.pdbx_seq_one_letter_code
_entity_poly.pdbx_strand_id
1 'polypeptide(L)'
;MRALTIRQPWAAAITYADKRVENRVWPTSYRGPVLIHAGKTPDRRHGPMVAALVRGLQLELGAVLAVARITDCHPDDGECTPWSASGNFHFVLDEVTALPLPIPYSGTQGLWTPPAALIDGVREQLEGEGTARVLREEAGPC
;
A
#
# COMPACT_ATOMS: atom_id res chain seq x y z
N MET A 1 -9.74 9.38 -5.65
CA MET A 1 -9.18 8.13 -5.10
C MET A 1 -9.40 8.09 -3.59
N ARG A 2 -9.28 6.92 -2.96
CA ARG A 2 -9.35 6.79 -1.50
C ARG A 2 -7.97 6.57 -0.91
N ALA A 3 -7.88 6.49 0.42
CA ALA A 3 -6.67 6.09 1.12
C ALA A 3 -7.02 5.16 2.29
N LEU A 4 -6.10 4.25 2.60
CA LEU A 4 -6.27 3.26 3.64
C LEU A 4 -5.04 3.24 4.55
N THR A 5 -5.26 3.55 5.83
CA THR A 5 -4.23 3.51 6.86
C THR A 5 -4.02 2.08 7.33
N ILE A 6 -2.81 1.55 7.19
CA ILE A 6 -2.40 0.18 7.48
C ILE A 6 -1.20 0.22 8.42
N ARG A 7 -1.20 -0.62 9.45
CA ARG A 7 -0.10 -0.65 10.43
C ARG A 7 1.12 -1.32 9.80
N GLN A 8 2.32 -0.81 10.10
CA GLN A 8 3.53 -1.58 9.81
C GLN A 8 3.54 -2.88 10.62
N PRO A 9 4.13 -3.97 10.12
CA PRO A 9 4.84 -4.10 8.84
C PRO A 9 3.94 -4.37 7.62
N TRP A 10 2.62 -4.45 7.82
CA TRP A 10 1.69 -4.86 6.75
C TRP A 10 1.63 -3.88 5.58
N ALA A 11 1.78 -2.58 5.85
CA ALA A 11 1.87 -1.57 4.80
C ALA A 11 3.09 -1.81 3.89
N ALA A 12 4.26 -2.06 4.47
CA ALA A 12 5.46 -2.43 3.72
C ALA A 12 5.30 -3.79 3.00
N ALA A 13 4.64 -4.77 3.62
CA ALA A 13 4.38 -6.06 2.97
C ALA A 13 3.47 -5.94 1.73
N ILE A 14 2.52 -5.00 1.72
CA ILE A 14 1.71 -4.71 0.53
C ILE A 14 2.57 -3.97 -0.52
N THR A 15 3.32 -2.96 -0.07
CA THR A 15 4.07 -2.04 -0.93
C THR A 15 5.26 -2.70 -1.63
N TYR A 16 6.06 -3.46 -0.89
CA TYR A 16 7.35 -3.99 -1.33
C TYR A 16 7.40 -5.51 -1.43
N ALA A 17 6.33 -6.19 -1.02
CA ALA A 17 6.15 -7.62 -1.22
C ALA A 17 4.80 -7.89 -1.88
N ASP A 18 4.50 -9.16 -2.11
CA ASP A 18 3.31 -9.58 -2.86
C ASP A 18 2.10 -9.84 -1.94
N LYS A 19 1.93 -9.04 -0.87
CA LYS A 19 0.71 -9.11 -0.06
C LYS A 19 -0.42 -8.39 -0.80
N ARG A 20 -1.39 -9.16 -1.30
CA ARG A 20 -2.52 -8.66 -2.10
C ARG A 20 -3.87 -8.69 -1.40
N VAL A 21 -3.88 -9.01 -0.11
CA VAL A 21 -5.10 -9.02 0.71
C VAL A 21 -4.90 -8.15 1.94
N GLU A 22 -5.78 -7.20 2.17
CA GLU A 22 -5.84 -6.42 3.40
C GLU A 22 -7.04 -6.86 4.25
N ASN A 23 -6.80 -7.15 5.53
CA ASN A 23 -7.82 -7.69 6.42
C ASN A 23 -8.54 -6.58 7.20
N ARG A 24 -9.87 -6.57 7.20
CA ARG A 24 -10.69 -5.61 7.93
C ARG A 24 -11.88 -6.27 8.61
N VAL A 25 -12.27 -5.76 9.77
CA VAL A 25 -13.49 -6.20 10.49
C VAL A 25 -14.77 -5.59 9.90
N TRP A 26 -14.66 -4.85 8.80
CA TRP A 26 -15.77 -4.17 8.13
C TRP A 26 -15.63 -4.30 6.62
N PRO A 27 -16.75 -4.43 5.87
CA PRO A 27 -16.74 -4.56 4.42
C PRO A 27 -16.68 -3.19 3.71
N THR A 28 -16.31 -3.19 2.42
CA THR A 28 -16.48 -2.02 1.55
C THR A 28 -17.02 -2.38 0.17
N SER A 29 -17.91 -1.55 -0.36
CA SER A 29 -18.33 -1.60 -1.76
C SER A 29 -17.42 -0.78 -2.69
N TYR A 30 -16.45 -0.03 -2.14
CA TYR A 30 -15.53 0.75 -2.96
C TYR A 30 -14.66 -0.16 -3.82
N ARG A 31 -14.53 0.20 -5.10
CA ARG A 31 -13.60 -0.39 -6.06
C ARG A 31 -12.88 0.73 -6.79
N GLY A 32 -11.57 0.61 -6.95
CA GLY A 32 -10.74 1.64 -7.58
C GLY A 32 -9.49 2.02 -6.78
N PRO A 33 -8.82 3.12 -7.19
CA PRO A 33 -7.52 3.48 -6.65
C PRO A 33 -7.54 3.86 -5.18
N VAL A 34 -6.60 3.32 -4.42
CA VAL A 34 -6.40 3.57 -2.99
C VAL A 34 -4.93 3.87 -2.70
N LEU A 35 -4.67 4.90 -1.88
CA LEU A 35 -3.35 5.14 -1.34
C LEU A 35 -3.10 4.19 -0.16
N ILE A 36 -1.94 3.53 -0.16
CA ILE A 36 -1.44 2.71 0.95
C ILE A 36 -0.68 3.65 1.90
N HIS A 37 -1.30 3.93 3.04
CA HIS A 37 -0.72 4.78 4.07
C HIS A 37 -0.22 3.94 5.25
N ALA A 38 1.04 4.11 5.64
CA ALA A 38 1.59 3.51 6.85
C ALA A 38 1.16 4.32 8.09
N GLY A 39 0.40 3.69 8.99
CA GLY A 39 -0.02 4.30 10.24
C GLY A 39 1.14 4.62 11.18
N LYS A 40 0.91 5.49 12.17
CA LYS A 40 1.93 5.90 13.15
C LYS A 40 2.24 4.84 14.22
N THR A 41 1.39 3.82 14.35
CA THR A 41 1.54 2.77 15.36
C THR A 41 1.76 1.43 14.68
N PRO A 42 2.96 0.81 14.81
CA PRO A 42 3.22 -0.51 14.24
C PRO A 42 2.41 -1.58 14.97
N ASP A 43 1.90 -2.56 14.24
CA ASP A 43 1.45 -3.83 14.80
C ASP A 43 2.66 -4.56 15.37
N ARG A 44 2.59 -5.03 16.62
CA ARG A 44 3.68 -5.78 17.28
C ARG A 44 3.42 -7.28 17.35
N ARG A 45 2.23 -7.72 16.93
CA ARG A 45 1.79 -9.13 16.99
C ARG A 45 1.95 -9.83 15.63
N HIS A 46 2.70 -9.22 14.72
CA HIS A 46 2.94 -9.78 13.41
C HIS A 46 3.77 -11.07 13.52
N GLY A 47 3.43 -12.08 12.70
CA GLY A 47 4.12 -13.37 12.71
C GLY A 47 5.54 -13.33 12.10
N PRO A 48 6.31 -14.43 12.24
CA PRO A 48 7.67 -14.51 11.71
C PRO A 48 7.72 -14.40 10.17
N MET A 49 6.68 -14.85 9.48
CA MET A 49 6.58 -14.76 8.01
C MET A 49 6.72 -13.32 7.52
N VAL A 50 5.88 -12.41 8.04
CA VAL A 50 5.94 -11.00 7.59
C VAL A 50 7.18 -10.29 8.12
N ALA A 51 7.68 -10.67 9.30
CA ALA A 51 8.95 -10.15 9.83
C ALA A 51 10.13 -10.51 8.92
N ALA A 52 10.13 -11.71 8.33
CA ALA A 52 11.15 -12.12 7.35
C ALA A 52 11.03 -11.34 6.04
N LEU A 53 9.81 -11.11 5.54
CA LEU A 53 9.56 -10.41 4.28
C LEU A 53 10.02 -8.95 4.30
N VAL A 54 9.89 -8.28 5.44
CA VAL A 54 10.27 -6.87 5.57
C VAL A 54 11.67 -6.67 6.16
N ARG A 55 12.44 -7.76 6.33
CA ARG A 55 13.77 -7.69 6.93
C ARG A 55 14.68 -6.81 6.07
N GLY A 56 15.30 -5.82 6.70
CA GLY A 56 16.21 -4.89 6.04
C GLY A 56 15.51 -3.71 5.34
N LEU A 57 14.18 -3.66 5.33
CA LEU A 57 13.44 -2.49 4.86
C LEU A 57 13.35 -1.42 5.95
N GLN A 58 13.43 -0.16 5.53
CA GLN A 58 13.08 0.96 6.40
C GLN A 58 11.55 1.06 6.50
N LEU A 59 11.00 0.84 7.69
CA LEU A 59 9.56 0.84 7.92
C LEU A 59 9.07 2.23 8.28
N GLU A 60 8.79 3.02 7.26
CA GLU A 60 8.22 4.36 7.39
C GLU A 60 6.89 4.35 8.15
N LEU A 61 6.68 5.39 8.96
CA LEU A 61 5.47 5.60 9.74
C LEU A 61 4.87 6.95 9.42
N GLY A 62 3.55 7.03 9.36
CA GLY A 62 2.85 8.29 9.07
C GLY A 62 3.14 8.82 7.67
N ALA A 63 3.21 7.94 6.67
CA ALA A 63 3.49 8.32 5.29
C ALA A 63 2.68 7.47 4.29
N VAL A 64 2.38 8.04 3.12
CA VAL A 64 1.90 7.28 1.96
C VAL A 64 3.09 6.61 1.29
N LEU A 65 2.97 5.31 1.00
CA LEU A 65 4.05 4.49 0.46
C LEU A 65 3.77 3.97 -0.96
N ALA A 66 2.50 3.78 -1.32
CA ALA A 66 2.10 3.23 -2.61
C ALA A 66 0.71 3.70 -3.03
N VAL A 67 0.42 3.49 -4.31
CA VAL A 67 -0.94 3.41 -4.84
C VAL A 67 -1.25 1.94 -5.13
N ALA A 68 -2.47 1.51 -4.85
CA ALA A 68 -3.00 0.21 -5.26
C ALA A 68 -4.43 0.39 -5.79
N ARG A 69 -5.05 -0.68 -6.27
CA ARG A 69 -6.47 -0.74 -6.63
C ARG A 69 -7.18 -1.76 -5.76
N ILE A 70 -8.29 -1.37 -5.13
CA ILE A 70 -9.23 -2.33 -4.54
C ILE A 70 -10.08 -2.90 -5.69
N THR A 71 -9.92 -4.19 -5.97
CA THR A 71 -10.63 -4.91 -7.05
C THR A 71 -11.77 -5.75 -6.50
N ASP A 72 -11.64 -6.25 -5.28
CA ASP A 72 -12.71 -6.97 -4.60
C ASP A 72 -12.72 -6.79 -3.06
N CYS A 73 -13.81 -7.21 -2.43
CA CYS A 73 -14.02 -7.29 -1.00
C CYS A 73 -15.04 -8.38 -0.70
N HIS A 74 -14.60 -9.46 -0.05
CA HIS A 74 -15.43 -10.60 0.32
C HIS A 74 -15.21 -10.98 1.79
N PRO A 75 -16.17 -11.67 2.44
CA PRO A 75 -15.93 -12.26 3.76
C PRO A 75 -14.90 -13.39 3.67
N ASP A 76 -14.33 -13.77 4.82
CA ASP A 76 -13.44 -14.92 4.93
C ASP A 76 -14.06 -16.18 4.29
N ASP A 77 -13.38 -16.69 3.28
CA ASP A 77 -13.75 -17.87 2.48
C ASP A 77 -12.74 -19.01 2.64
N GLY A 78 -11.64 -18.79 3.40
CA GLY A 78 -10.56 -19.75 3.57
C GLY A 78 -9.53 -19.80 2.43
N GLU A 79 -9.72 -19.06 1.33
CA GLU A 79 -8.91 -19.20 0.11
C GLU A 79 -7.77 -18.17 0.01
N CYS A 80 -7.93 -16.98 0.62
CA CYS A 80 -6.98 -15.85 0.57
C CYS A 80 -5.65 -16.05 1.34
N THR A 81 -5.10 -17.25 1.33
CA THR A 81 -3.86 -17.61 2.03
C THR A 81 -2.60 -17.16 1.26
N PRO A 82 -1.47 -16.89 1.94
CA PRO A 82 -1.25 -16.95 3.39
C PRO A 82 -1.67 -15.65 4.12
N TRP A 83 -2.37 -14.74 3.43
CA TRP A 83 -2.58 -13.37 3.91
C TRP A 83 -3.87 -13.15 4.69
N SER A 84 -4.84 -14.05 4.54
CA SER A 84 -6.13 -14.00 5.18
C SER A 84 -6.03 -14.15 6.69
N ALA A 85 -6.86 -13.38 7.38
CA ALA A 85 -7.12 -13.57 8.80
C ALA A 85 -8.58 -14.00 8.96
N SER A 86 -8.79 -15.08 9.73
CA SER A 86 -10.12 -15.67 9.83
C SER A 86 -11.14 -14.73 10.46
N GLY A 87 -12.37 -14.77 9.94
CA GLY A 87 -13.49 -13.93 10.39
C GLY A 87 -13.40 -12.45 9.96
N ASN A 88 -12.39 -12.07 9.18
CA ASN A 88 -12.28 -10.72 8.60
C ASN A 88 -12.80 -10.68 7.17
N PHE A 89 -13.16 -9.48 6.71
CA PHE A 89 -13.30 -9.18 5.29
C PHE A 89 -11.93 -9.00 4.67
N HIS A 90 -11.78 -9.47 3.44
CA HIS A 90 -10.54 -9.45 2.67
C HIS A 90 -10.70 -8.44 1.55
N PHE A 91 -9.96 -7.34 1.63
CA PHE A 91 -9.91 -6.34 0.57
C PHE A 91 -8.82 -6.80 -0.41
N VAL A 92 -9.22 -7.16 -1.62
CA VAL A 92 -8.31 -7.63 -2.67
C VAL A 92 -7.67 -6.41 -3.33
N LEU A 93 -6.34 -6.39 -3.31
CA LEU A 93 -5.49 -5.32 -3.81
C LEU A 93 -4.75 -5.79 -5.05
N ASP A 94 -4.78 -4.98 -6.10
CA ASP A 94 -4.04 -5.20 -7.33
C ASP A 94 -3.35 -3.90 -7.77
N GLU A 95 -2.55 -3.93 -8.85
CA GLU A 95 -1.86 -2.76 -9.42
C GLU A 95 -1.05 -1.97 -8.39
N VAL A 96 -0.39 -2.67 -7.45
CA VAL A 96 0.39 -2.01 -6.39
C VAL A 96 1.64 -1.39 -6.99
N THR A 97 1.72 -0.06 -6.91
CA THR A 97 2.86 0.73 -7.37
C THR A 97 3.44 1.50 -6.19
N ALA A 98 4.66 1.16 -5.79
CA ALA A 98 5.38 1.89 -4.76
C ALA A 98 5.70 3.32 -5.22
N LEU A 99 5.65 4.26 -4.29
CA LEU A 99 6.15 5.61 -4.54
C LEU A 99 7.68 5.60 -4.49
N PRO A 100 8.36 6.36 -5.38
CA PRO A 100 9.80 6.62 -5.28
C PRO A 100 10.23 7.11 -3.90
N LEU A 101 9.45 8.01 -3.30
CA LEU A 101 9.69 8.57 -1.97
C LEU A 101 8.40 8.54 -1.12
N PRO A 102 8.49 8.13 0.15
CA PRO A 102 7.37 8.24 1.08
C PRO A 102 6.88 9.69 1.19
N ILE A 103 5.56 9.91 1.18
CA ILE A 103 4.96 11.24 1.38
C ILE A 103 4.42 11.34 2.81
N PRO A 104 5.04 12.14 3.70
CA PRO A 104 4.57 12.27 5.07
C PRO A 104 3.14 12.82 5.14
N TYR A 105 2.28 12.12 5.87
CA TYR A 105 0.89 12.55 6.07
C TYR A 105 0.29 11.89 7.32
N SER A 106 -0.57 12.61 8.04
CA SER A 106 -1.32 12.02 9.16
C SER A 106 -2.57 11.33 8.63
N GLY A 107 -2.54 10.00 8.53
CA GLY A 107 -3.67 9.19 8.06
C GLY A 107 -4.88 9.22 9.00
N THR A 108 -6.00 8.70 8.50
CA THR A 108 -7.28 8.61 9.23
C THR A 108 -7.75 7.15 9.32
N GLN A 109 -8.66 6.84 10.25
CA GLN A 109 -9.29 5.52 10.33
C GLN A 109 -10.26 5.27 9.15
N GLY A 110 -10.54 4.00 8.87
CA GLY A 110 -11.43 3.61 7.78
C GLY A 110 -10.84 3.88 6.39
N LEU A 111 -11.72 3.87 5.38
CA LEU A 111 -11.41 4.30 4.02
C LEU A 111 -11.70 5.79 3.89
N TRP A 112 -10.67 6.62 3.74
CA TRP A 112 -10.80 8.08 3.80
C TRP A 112 -10.52 8.76 2.46
N THR A 113 -10.98 10.00 2.33
CA THR A 113 -10.71 10.84 1.15
C THR A 113 -9.48 11.71 1.42
N PRO A 114 -8.35 11.46 0.73
CA PRO A 114 -7.19 12.35 0.85
C PRO A 114 -7.47 13.73 0.24
N PRO A 115 -6.87 14.80 0.78
CA PRO A 115 -6.97 16.14 0.18
C PRO A 115 -6.26 16.16 -1.19
N ALA A 116 -6.69 17.06 -2.08
CA ALA A 116 -6.15 17.18 -3.44
C ALA A 116 -4.63 17.32 -3.46
N ALA A 117 -4.06 18.17 -2.60
CA ALA A 117 -2.61 18.36 -2.51
C ALA A 117 -1.81 17.06 -2.23
N LEU A 118 -2.36 16.14 -1.43
CA LEU A 118 -1.71 14.84 -1.20
C LEU A 118 -1.78 13.95 -2.44
N ILE A 119 -2.92 13.98 -3.14
CA ILE A 119 -3.10 13.24 -4.40
C ILE A 119 -2.15 13.77 -5.48
N ASP A 120 -2.00 15.09 -5.58
CA ASP A 120 -1.16 15.72 -6.58
C ASP A 120 0.32 15.40 -6.34
N GLY A 121 0.79 15.46 -5.08
CA GLY A 121 2.15 15.02 -4.74
C GLY A 121 2.41 13.54 -5.04
N VAL A 122 1.41 12.66 -4.92
CA VAL A 122 1.51 11.26 -5.35
C VAL A 122 1.67 11.16 -6.87
N ARG A 123 0.87 11.90 -7.64
CA ARG A 123 0.91 11.88 -9.11
C ARG A 123 2.24 12.39 -9.65
N GLU A 124 2.75 13.49 -9.08
CA GLU A 124 4.05 14.06 -9.47
C GLU A 124 5.19 13.03 -9.39
N GLN A 125 5.20 12.19 -8.34
CA GLN A 125 6.21 11.15 -8.22
C GLN A 125 6.08 10.04 -9.26
N LEU A 126 4.85 9.62 -9.58
CA LEU A 126 4.60 8.54 -10.54
C LEU A 126 4.79 8.99 -11.99
N GLU A 127 4.50 10.24 -12.31
CA GLU A 127 4.74 10.85 -13.63
C GLU A 127 6.24 11.13 -13.86
N GLY A 128 6.98 11.45 -12.79
CA GLY A 128 8.44 11.65 -12.81
C GLY A 128 9.23 10.40 -13.23
N GLU A 129 8.73 9.19 -12.95
CA GLU A 129 9.37 7.94 -13.40
C GLU A 129 9.30 7.74 -14.92
N GLY A 130 8.25 8.23 -15.58
CA GLY A 130 8.13 8.21 -17.03
C GLY A 130 9.18 9.07 -17.73
N THR A 131 9.58 10.18 -17.10
CA THR A 131 10.59 11.11 -17.63
C THR A 131 12.02 10.59 -17.42
N ALA A 132 12.27 9.89 -16.31
CA ALA A 132 13.59 9.32 -15.98
C ALA A 132 14.01 8.14 -16.90
N ARG A 133 13.05 7.50 -17.59
CA ARG A 133 13.33 6.43 -18.56
C ARG A 133 13.98 6.97 -19.85
N VAL A 134 13.55 8.14 -20.31
CA VAL A 134 14.10 8.83 -21.50
C VAL A 134 15.56 9.24 -21.30
N LEU A 135 15.94 9.62 -20.07
CA LEU A 135 17.32 10.03 -19.77
C LEU A 135 18.31 8.86 -19.60
N ARG A 136 17.84 7.61 -19.49
CA ARG A 136 18.72 6.42 -19.43
C ARG A 136 18.98 5.79 -20.79
N GLU A 137 18.13 6.06 -21.79
CA GLU A 137 18.32 5.59 -23.17
C GLU A 137 19.32 6.46 -23.95
N GLU A 138 19.57 7.70 -23.53
CA GLU A 138 20.57 8.61 -24.09
C GLU A 138 22.00 8.35 -23.57
N ALA A 139 22.18 7.42 -22.63
CA ALA A 139 23.46 7.12 -21.98
C ALA A 139 23.89 5.66 -22.21
N GLY A 140 24.24 5.31 -23.45
CA GLY A 140 25.00 4.10 -23.74
C GLY A 140 25.37 3.94 -25.21
N PRO A 141 26.52 3.30 -25.51
CA PRO A 141 27.87 3.72 -25.14
C PRO A 141 28.67 4.17 -26.39
N CYS A 142 29.71 4.97 -26.14
CA CYS A 142 30.79 5.27 -27.09
C CYS A 142 31.49 3.97 -27.55
#